data_AF-A0A6B3HNE0-F1
#
_entry.id   AF-A0A6B3HNE0-F1
#
_cell.length_a   1.000
_cell.length_b   1.000
_cell.length_c   1.000
_cell.angle_alpha   90.00
_cell.angle_beta   90.00
_cell.angle_gamma   90.00
#
_symmetry.space_group_name_H-M   'P 1'
#
loop_
_entity.id
_entity.type
_entity.pdbx_description
1 polymer ?
#
loop_
_entity_poly.entity_id
_entity_poly.type
_entity_poly.pdbx_seq_one_letter_code
_entity_poly.pdbx_strand_id
1 'polypeptide(L)'
;GWINGVGGCPNVGGICIGCTMPGFPDKFMPFMDEPPGGHVSAAASGVYGSVIRRLRNFTAKTADKEPKWRTRTDTIKTGYRPPW
;
A
#
# COMPACT_ATOMS: atom_id res chain seq x y z
N GLY A 1 13.88 -3.99 -8.20
CA GLY A 1 13.88 -3.99 -9.68
C GLY A 1 14.97 -4.92 -10.18
N TRP A 2 14.97 -5.25 -11.46
CA TRP A 2 15.92 -6.18 -12.07
C TRP A 2 17.20 -5.46 -12.51
N ILE A 3 17.16 -4.71 -13.61
CA ILE A 3 18.31 -3.95 -14.11
C ILE A 3 18.12 -2.49 -13.75
N ASN A 4 19.03 -1.92 -12.96
CA ASN A 4 19.00 -0.52 -12.52
C ASN A 4 17.66 -0.08 -11.90
N GLY A 5 17.03 -0.98 -11.13
CA GLY A 5 15.73 -0.71 -10.51
C GLY A 5 14.52 -0.87 -11.43
N VAL A 6 14.71 -1.14 -12.72
CA VAL A 6 13.63 -1.36 -13.70
C VAL A 6 13.21 -2.83 -13.74
N GLY A 7 11.90 -3.08 -13.82
CA GLY A 7 11.34 -4.42 -13.96
C GLY A 7 11.33 -5.24 -12.65
N GLY A 8 11.29 -6.56 -12.79
CA GLY A 8 11.16 -7.54 -11.71
C GLY A 8 10.07 -8.57 -12.04
N CYS A 9 9.56 -9.26 -11.02
CA CYS A 9 8.48 -10.23 -11.18
C CYS A 9 7.17 -9.70 -10.54
N PRO A 10 6.84 -9.97 -9.25
CA PRO A 10 5.52 -9.63 -8.71
C PRO A 10 5.27 -8.12 -8.63
N ASN A 11 6.33 -7.32 -8.52
CA ASN A 11 6.25 -5.86 -8.50
C ASN A 11 5.84 -5.24 -9.85
N VAL A 12 5.89 -6.01 -10.95
CA VAL A 12 5.44 -5.60 -12.29
C VAL A 12 4.36 -6.54 -12.86
N GLY A 13 3.70 -7.33 -12.00
CA GLY A 13 2.57 -8.18 -12.39
C GLY A 13 2.94 -9.59 -12.88
N GLY A 14 4.21 -9.99 -12.86
CA GLY A 14 4.62 -11.37 -13.13
C GLY A 14 4.63 -12.20 -11.83
N ILE A 15 3.88 -13.31 -11.76
CA ILE A 15 3.90 -14.16 -10.57
C ILE A 15 5.31 -14.68 -10.26
N CYS A 16 5.65 -14.79 -8.97
CA CYS A 16 6.90 -15.40 -8.56
C CYS A 16 6.80 -16.92 -8.67
N ILE A 17 7.60 -17.54 -9.52
CA ILE A 17 7.61 -19.00 -9.72
C ILE A 17 8.67 -19.73 -8.87
N GLY A 18 9.40 -19.01 -8.01
CA GLY A 18 10.43 -19.61 -7.16
C GLY A 18 11.69 -20.09 -7.92
N CYS A 19 12.06 -19.47 -9.04
CA CYS A 19 13.17 -19.93 -9.89
C CYS A 19 14.56 -20.00 -9.22
N THR A 20 14.73 -19.35 -8.06
CA THR A 20 15.98 -19.39 -7.28
C THR A 20 15.94 -20.40 -6.12
N MET A 21 14.86 -21.18 -5.99
CA MET A 21 14.70 -22.17 -4.93
C MET A 21 15.19 -23.55 -5.40
N PRO A 22 15.80 -24.36 -4.51
CA PRO A 22 16.35 -25.67 -4.88
C PRO A 22 15.31 -26.70 -5.33
N GLY A 23 14.02 -26.46 -5.07
CA GLY A 23 12.91 -27.34 -5.49
C GLY A 23 12.21 -26.93 -6.78
N PHE A 24 12.80 -26.01 -7.56
CA PHE A 24 12.26 -25.58 -8.83
C PHE A 24 12.59 -26.59 -9.95
N PRO A 25 11.64 -26.95 -10.84
CA PRO A 25 10.26 -26.46 -10.92
C PRO A 25 9.24 -27.30 -10.12
N ASP A 26 9.60 -28.50 -9.69
CA ASP A 26 8.65 -29.55 -9.29
C ASP A 26 7.77 -29.19 -8.10
N LYS A 27 8.27 -28.41 -7.13
CA LYS A 27 7.50 -28.01 -5.94
C LYS A 27 6.62 -26.77 -6.15
N PHE A 28 6.69 -26.14 -7.33
CA PHE A 28 6.02 -24.89 -7.63
C PHE A 28 5.03 -25.00 -8.79
N MET A 29 4.97 -26.15 -9.46
CA MET A 29 3.96 -26.44 -10.46
C MET A 29 2.68 -26.98 -9.79
N PRO A 30 1.49 -26.60 -10.30
CA PRO A 30 1.26 -25.70 -11.44
C PRO A 30 1.50 -24.22 -11.09
N PHE A 31 2.24 -23.49 -11.93
CA PHE A 31 2.71 -22.14 -11.56
C PHE A 31 1.60 -21.13 -11.33
N MET A 32 0.47 -21.26 -12.04
CA MET A 32 -0.65 -20.31 -11.98
C MET A 32 -1.64 -20.61 -10.85
N ASP A 33 -1.48 -21.74 -10.17
CA ASP A 33 -2.33 -22.09 -9.04
C ASP A 33 -1.80 -21.40 -7.78
N GLU A 34 -2.71 -20.86 -6.98
CA GLU A 34 -2.34 -20.20 -5.73
C GLU A 34 -1.71 -21.26 -4.80
N PRO A 35 -0.54 -20.98 -4.19
CA PRO A 35 0.08 -21.92 -3.28
C PRO A 35 -0.85 -22.22 -2.11
N PRO A 36 -0.91 -23.46 -1.58
CA PRO A 36 -1.87 -23.84 -0.55
C PRO A 36 -1.86 -22.93 0.70
N GLY A 37 -0.68 -22.43 1.10
CA GLY A 37 -0.54 -21.47 2.21
C GLY A 37 -0.98 -20.03 1.88
N GLY A 38 -1.05 -19.67 0.60
CA GLY A 38 -1.54 -18.39 0.10
C GLY A 38 -3.01 -18.19 0.42
N HIS A 39 -3.84 -19.22 0.18
CA HIS A 39 -5.28 -19.18 0.43
C HIS A 39 -5.64 -18.78 1.88
N VAL A 40 -4.95 -19.37 2.86
CA VAL A 40 -5.21 -19.11 4.28
C VAL A 40 -4.87 -17.66 4.63
N SER A 41 -3.72 -17.18 4.17
CA SER A 41 -3.24 -15.83 4.44
C SER A 41 -4.09 -14.78 3.72
N ALA A 42 -4.56 -15.07 2.51
CA ALA A 42 -5.44 -14.21 1.72
C ALA A 42 -6.80 -14.01 2.41
N ALA A 43 -7.41 -15.09 2.90
CA ALA A 43 -8.66 -15.02 3.63
C ALA A 43 -8.54 -14.20 4.92
N ALA A 44 -7.51 -14.48 5.74
CA ALA A 44 -7.25 -13.74 6.97
C ALA A 44 -6.96 -12.25 6.73
N SER A 45 -6.15 -11.94 5.72
CA SER A 45 -5.80 -10.57 5.34
C SER A 45 -6.98 -9.80 4.78
N GLY A 46 -7.93 -10.47 4.12
CA GLY A 46 -9.15 -9.86 3.60
C GLY A 46 -10.03 -9.25 4.70
N VAL A 47 -10.25 -9.99 5.79
CA VAL A 47 -11.11 -9.56 6.90
C VAL A 47 -10.51 -8.34 7.61
N TYR A 48 -9.28 -8.45 8.11
CA TYR A 48 -8.59 -7.36 8.80
C TYR A 48 -8.33 -6.16 7.87
N GLY A 49 -7.96 -6.44 6.62
CA GLY A 49 -7.65 -5.44 5.61
C GLY A 49 -8.84 -4.55 5.27
N SER A 50 -10.07 -5.06 5.33
CA SER A 50 -11.29 -4.25 5.09
C SER A 50 -11.45 -3.13 6.12
N VAL A 51 -11.23 -3.44 7.40
CA VAL A 51 -11.33 -2.49 8.51
C VAL A 51 -10.20 -1.46 8.45
N ILE A 52 -8.96 -1.92 8.31
CA ILE A 52 -7.80 -1.02 8.22
C ILE A 52 -7.89 -0.09 7.01
N ARG A 53 -8.37 -0.58 5.86
CA ARG A 53 -8.59 0.26 4.67
C ARG A 53 -9.58 1.39 4.97
N ARG A 54 -10.65 1.11 5.73
CA ARG A 54 -11.63 2.13 6.10
C ARG A 54 -11.04 3.18 7.03
N LEU A 55 -10.27 2.75 8.04
CA LEU A 55 -9.59 3.66 8.96
C LEU A 55 -8.57 4.55 8.22
N ARG A 56 -7.72 3.96 7.37
CA ARG A 56 -6.76 4.71 6.54
C ARG A 56 -7.44 5.71 5.62
N ASN A 57 -8.58 5.35 5.02
CA ASN A 57 -9.35 6.27 4.19
C ASN A 57 -9.89 7.47 4.98
N PHE A 58 -10.28 7.29 6.24
CA PHE A 58 -10.72 8.41 7.08
C PHE A 58 -9.56 9.35 7.41
N THR A 59 -8.42 8.79 7.77
CA THR A 59 -7.19 9.57 8.02
C THR A 59 -6.74 10.31 6.76
N ALA A 60 -6.72 9.66 5.60
CA ALA A 60 -6.37 10.28 4.32
C ALA A 60 -7.29 11.48 4.01
N LYS A 61 -8.61 11.32 4.13
CA LYS A 61 -9.57 12.43 3.96
C LYS A 61 -9.35 13.60 4.91
N THR A 62 -8.78 13.35 6.08
CA THR A 62 -8.45 14.40 7.04
C THR A 62 -7.15 15.10 6.64
N ALA A 63 -6.15 14.33 6.20
CA ALA A 63 -4.87 14.84 5.72
C ALA A 63 -4.99 15.64 4.40
N ASP A 64 -5.92 15.25 3.52
CA ASP A 64 -6.20 15.95 2.26
C ASP A 64 -6.92 17.30 2.44
N LYS A 65 -7.44 17.57 3.65
CA LYS A 65 -8.11 18.84 3.94
C LYS A 65 -7.09 19.85 4.43
N GLU A 66 -7.00 20.95 3.70
CA GLU A 66 -6.23 22.09 4.16
C GLU A 66 -6.79 22.65 5.47
N PRO A 67 -5.93 23.14 6.37
CA PRO A 67 -6.38 23.71 7.62
C PRO A 67 -7.12 25.04 7.39
N LYS A 68 -8.09 25.34 8.26
CA LYS A 68 -9.04 26.47 8.12
C LYS A 68 -8.38 27.85 7.96
N TRP A 69 -7.15 28.03 8.43
CA TRP A 69 -6.41 29.28 8.33
C TRP A 69 -5.76 29.51 6.95
N ARG A 70 -5.71 28.50 6.07
CA ARG A 70 -5.30 28.66 4.67
C ARG A 70 -6.48 29.11 3.82
N THR A 71 -6.76 30.40 3.84
CA THR A 71 -7.79 31.01 2.99
C THR A 71 -7.38 32.41 2.58
N ARG A 72 -7.79 32.86 1.39
CA ARG A 72 -7.53 34.23 0.92
C ARG A 72 -8.50 35.18 1.64
N THR A 73 -7.99 35.88 2.64
CA THR A 73 -8.72 36.89 3.40
C THR A 73 -7.75 38.00 3.81
N ASP A 74 -8.29 39.17 4.10
CA ASP A 74 -7.62 40.36 4.62
C ASP A 74 -7.21 40.26 6.11
N THR A 75 -7.69 39.24 6.82
CA THR A 75 -7.46 39.03 8.26
C THR A 75 -6.59 37.81 8.55
N ILE A 76 -5.65 37.90 9.50
CA ILE A 76 -4.79 36.76 9.86
C ILE A 76 -5.58 35.76 10.72
N LYS A 77 -5.74 34.51 10.22
CA LYS A 77 -6.50 33.44 10.89
C LYS A 77 -5.65 32.32 11.49
N THR A 78 -4.32 32.44 11.46
CA THR A 78 -3.37 31.42 11.96
C THR A 78 -3.27 31.35 13.49
N GLY A 79 -3.90 32.29 14.21
CA GLY A 79 -3.73 32.45 15.65
C GLY A 79 -2.50 33.28 16.03
N TYR A 80 -1.78 33.84 15.06
CA TYR A 80 -0.66 34.75 15.31
C TYR A 80 -1.13 36.03 16.01
N ARG A 81 -0.41 36.43 17.07
CA ARG A 81 -0.57 37.72 17.76
C ARG A 81 0.73 38.52 17.59
N PRO A 82 0.69 39.72 16.99
CA PRO A 82 1.89 40.54 16.88
C PRO A 82 2.36 40.95 18.29
N PRO A 83 3.67 40.93 18.57
CA PRO A 83 4.23 41.21 19.89
C PRO A 83 4.40 42.70 20.22
N TRP A 84 3.81 43.63 19.45
CA TRP A 84 3.95 45.08 19.64
C TRP A 84 2.59 45.77 19.76
#